data_AF-A0A351LBV6-F1
#
_entry.id   AF-A0A351LBV6-F1
#
_cell.length_a   1.000
_cell.length_b   1.000
_cell.length_c   1.000
_cell.angle_alpha   90.00
_cell.angle_beta   90.00
_cell.angle_gamma   90.00
#
_symmetry.space_group_name_H-M   'P 1'
#
loop_
_entity.id
_entity.type
_entity.pdbx_description
1 polymer ?
#
loop_
_entity_poly.entity_id
_entity_poly.type
_entity_poly.pdbx_seq_one_letter_code
_entity_poly.pdbx_strand_id
1 'polypeptide(L)'
;MGHPKNGTLLLASVIATLCSLSAISKPAEAASLYKGWNYAIDSFNDSITGNNVGGTKYEIYGLALKQTEDKVFIAINANLPLGGTQSNYADDGHVGWGDLIFNFSGKNLSTASANSNLFGIRFASKNDSGVAATGVYSQVKAKTVAKANGIALDSLGEYNEWVKSNGKKPSIGDLGANDPYFNQATHVQNVIASGKKVGDINLLSAANLSSLGLDFGHFDANGSQTIGLSADRSLFPDGNFILHLAPDCDNDIIALKGKLDIVPPESATVPEPSAVLGLTAMGLLFGSSQLGRNKQQKALNSSAS
;
A
#
# COMPACT_ATOMS: atom_id res chain seq x y z
N MET A 1 -41.18 46.21 57.12
CA MET A 1 -39.93 46.58 56.41
C MET A 1 -38.88 45.54 56.72
N GLY A 2 -38.05 45.12 55.75
CA GLY A 2 -36.98 44.12 55.96
C GLY A 2 -37.03 42.95 54.97
N HIS A 3 -36.17 43.01 53.95
CA HIS A 3 -35.65 41.89 53.15
C HIS A 3 -34.18 41.64 53.57
N PRO A 4 -33.43 40.64 53.05
CA PRO A 4 -33.78 39.50 52.18
C PRO A 4 -33.61 38.16 52.99
N LYS A 5 -33.24 36.94 52.53
CA LYS A 5 -32.64 36.38 51.30
C LYS A 5 -33.09 34.94 51.00
N ASN A 6 -33.09 34.64 49.70
CA ASN A 6 -32.85 33.40 48.96
C ASN A 6 -32.47 32.13 49.76
N GLY A 7 -33.15 31.01 49.46
CA GLY A 7 -32.66 29.65 49.67
C GLY A 7 -32.69 28.86 48.35
N THR A 8 -31.52 28.42 47.86
CA THR A 8 -31.35 27.77 46.56
C THR A 8 -31.25 26.25 46.72
N LEU A 9 -32.02 25.48 45.93
CA LEU A 9 -31.52 24.21 45.39
C LEU A 9 -32.26 23.80 44.10
N LEU A 10 -31.57 23.91 42.97
CA LEU A 10 -31.98 23.33 41.69
C LEU A 10 -31.30 21.96 41.56
N LEU A 11 -32.07 20.87 41.56
CA LEU A 11 -31.56 19.57 41.12
C LEU A 11 -31.48 19.56 39.59
N ALA A 12 -30.28 19.75 39.06
CA ALA A 12 -30.01 19.63 37.62
C ALA A 12 -29.72 18.17 37.25
N SER A 13 -30.64 17.55 36.52
CA SER A 13 -30.52 16.15 36.07
C SER A 13 -29.45 16.00 34.98
N VAL A 14 -28.34 15.30 35.29
CA VAL A 14 -27.33 14.96 34.27
C VAL A 14 -27.73 13.67 33.56
N ILE A 15 -28.35 13.80 32.38
CA ILE A 15 -28.56 12.69 31.46
C ILE A 15 -27.31 12.55 30.59
N ALA A 16 -26.45 11.58 30.91
CA ALA A 16 -25.27 11.26 30.12
C ALA A 16 -25.65 10.33 28.95
N THR A 17 -25.95 10.92 27.79
CA THR A 17 -26.27 10.17 26.56
C THR A 17 -25.03 9.45 26.03
N LEU A 18 -24.85 8.18 26.40
CA LEU A 18 -23.76 7.35 25.92
C LEU A 18 -24.06 6.85 24.49
N CYS A 19 -23.71 7.66 23.48
CA CYS A 19 -23.88 7.31 22.07
C CYS A 19 -22.95 6.15 21.68
N SER A 20 -23.51 4.94 21.58
CA SER A 20 -22.83 3.75 21.08
C SER A 20 -22.42 3.90 19.61
N LEU A 21 -21.22 4.43 19.38
CA LEU A 21 -20.54 4.40 18.09
C LEU A 21 -20.02 2.98 17.79
N SER A 22 -20.95 2.03 17.62
CA SER A 22 -20.69 0.73 17.01
C SER A 22 -20.45 0.92 15.51
N ALA A 23 -19.28 1.47 15.17
CA ALA A 23 -18.83 1.61 13.80
C ALA A 23 -18.79 0.22 13.16
N ILE A 24 -19.51 0.05 12.05
CA ILE A 24 -19.49 -1.20 11.27
C ILE A 24 -18.16 -1.21 10.52
N SER A 25 -17.11 -1.69 11.19
CA SER A 25 -15.89 -2.11 10.53
C SER A 25 -16.25 -3.23 9.57
N LYS A 26 -16.19 -2.93 8.26
CA LYS A 26 -16.09 -3.98 7.24
C LYS A 26 -14.91 -4.89 7.62
N PRO A 27 -14.99 -6.22 7.41
CA PRO A 27 -13.82 -7.06 7.58
C PRO A 27 -12.70 -6.48 6.72
N ALA A 28 -11.59 -6.11 7.37
CA ALA A 28 -10.38 -5.79 6.63
C ALA A 28 -9.91 -7.10 5.99
N GLU A 29 -9.83 -7.13 4.67
CA GLU A 29 -9.09 -8.20 4.01
C GLU A 29 -7.64 -8.14 4.52
N ALA A 30 -7.18 -9.27 5.06
CA ALA A 30 -5.93 -9.34 5.79
C ALA A 30 -4.73 -9.29 4.82
N ALA A 31 -4.38 -8.07 4.41
CA ALA A 31 -3.09 -7.72 3.84
C ALA A 31 -1.96 -8.47 4.59
N SER A 32 -1.11 -9.20 3.88
CA SER A 32 -0.09 -10.05 4.50
C SER A 32 1.06 -9.18 5.00
N LEU A 33 0.86 -8.57 6.17
CA LEU A 33 1.79 -7.60 6.77
C LEU A 33 2.92 -8.31 7.54
N TYR A 34 4.13 -8.27 7.00
CA TYR A 34 5.32 -8.86 7.62
C TYR A 34 6.53 -7.92 7.52
N LYS A 35 7.27 -7.74 8.62
CA LYS A 35 8.42 -6.79 8.72
C LYS A 35 8.09 -5.35 8.23
N GLY A 36 6.83 -4.96 8.34
CA GLY A 36 6.33 -3.66 7.84
C GLY A 36 6.35 -3.52 6.32
N TRP A 37 6.27 -4.63 5.58
CA TRP A 37 5.91 -4.68 4.16
C TRP A 37 4.50 -5.28 4.06
N ASN A 38 3.71 -4.83 3.09
CA ASN A 38 2.51 -5.52 2.63
C ASN A 38 2.89 -6.44 1.47
N TYR A 39 2.53 -7.72 1.56
CA TYR A 39 2.75 -8.71 0.50
C TYR A 39 1.41 -9.16 -0.10
N ALA A 40 1.35 -9.17 -1.43
CA ALA A 40 0.49 -10.07 -2.18
C ALA A 40 1.35 -11.27 -2.60
N ILE A 41 0.84 -12.47 -2.40
CA ILE A 41 1.49 -13.75 -2.73
C ILE A 41 0.57 -14.47 -3.70
N ASP A 42 1.10 -14.91 -4.85
CA ASP A 42 0.29 -15.54 -5.87
C ASP A 42 0.29 -17.07 -5.79
N SER A 43 -0.38 -17.71 -6.74
CA SER A 43 -0.21 -19.13 -7.00
C SER A 43 1.20 -19.35 -7.56
N PHE A 44 1.85 -20.45 -7.18
CA PHE A 44 3.18 -20.81 -7.70
C PHE A 44 3.07 -21.83 -8.84
N ASN A 45 1.93 -21.85 -9.55
CA ASN A 45 1.64 -22.89 -10.54
C ASN A 45 0.68 -22.51 -11.68
N ASP A 46 0.39 -21.24 -11.92
CA ASP A 46 -0.57 -20.78 -12.95
C ASP A 46 0.05 -20.06 -14.16
N SER A 47 1.27 -19.52 -14.08
CA SER A 47 1.89 -18.88 -15.25
C SER A 47 2.01 -19.85 -16.44
N ILE A 48 1.92 -19.34 -17.67
CA ILE A 48 1.87 -20.17 -18.88
C ILE A 48 3.10 -19.98 -19.78
N THR A 49 3.61 -21.05 -20.40
CA THR A 49 4.61 -20.96 -21.49
C THR A 49 4.35 -22.06 -22.50
N GLY A 50 3.71 -21.70 -23.63
CA GLY A 50 3.16 -22.69 -24.56
C GLY A 50 2.16 -23.59 -23.85
N ASN A 51 2.40 -24.90 -23.89
CA ASN A 51 1.53 -25.88 -23.21
C ASN A 51 1.89 -26.09 -21.72
N ASN A 52 2.96 -25.49 -21.21
CA ASN A 52 3.37 -25.65 -19.81
C ASN A 52 2.59 -24.66 -18.93
N VAL A 53 2.06 -25.13 -17.80
CA VAL A 53 1.38 -24.31 -16.79
C VAL A 53 2.04 -24.53 -15.42
N GLY A 54 2.54 -23.43 -14.85
CA GLY A 54 3.20 -23.38 -13.54
C GLY A 54 4.69 -23.66 -13.55
N GLY A 55 5.41 -22.98 -12.65
CA GLY A 55 6.87 -23.00 -12.53
C GLY A 55 7.60 -22.45 -13.76
N THR A 56 6.97 -21.59 -14.58
CA THR A 56 7.53 -21.17 -15.86
C THR A 56 8.51 -20.00 -15.73
N LYS A 57 9.14 -19.62 -16.84
CA LYS A 57 10.05 -18.45 -16.90
C LYS A 57 9.36 -17.10 -16.68
N TYR A 58 8.02 -17.08 -16.68
CA TYR A 58 7.21 -15.89 -16.44
C TYR A 58 6.61 -15.80 -15.02
N GLU A 59 6.75 -16.86 -14.21
CA GLU A 59 6.09 -16.97 -12.89
C GLU A 59 6.38 -15.77 -11.98
N ILE A 60 5.35 -15.23 -11.33
CA ILE A 60 5.41 -14.17 -10.31
C ILE A 60 4.90 -14.77 -8.99
N TYR A 61 5.80 -15.00 -8.05
CA TYR A 61 5.47 -15.62 -6.76
C TYR A 61 4.94 -14.58 -5.76
N GLY A 62 5.29 -13.31 -5.93
CA GLY A 62 4.81 -12.26 -5.03
C GLY A 62 5.20 -10.84 -5.43
N LEU A 63 4.41 -9.90 -4.91
CA LEU A 63 4.56 -8.46 -5.07
C LEU A 63 4.46 -7.83 -3.67
N ALA A 64 5.46 -7.04 -3.29
CA ALA A 64 5.54 -6.43 -1.97
C ALA A 64 5.67 -4.91 -2.07
N LEU A 65 5.00 -4.20 -1.17
CA LEU A 65 5.05 -2.74 -1.06
C LEU A 65 5.32 -2.30 0.39
N LYS A 66 6.20 -1.31 0.55
CA LYS A 66 6.49 -0.64 1.83
C LYS A 66 6.45 0.86 1.63
N GLN A 67 5.77 1.57 2.53
CA GLN A 67 5.83 3.03 2.63
C GLN A 67 6.77 3.43 3.76
N THR A 68 7.52 4.52 3.55
CA THR A 68 8.06 5.39 4.60
C THR A 68 7.51 6.81 4.40
N GLU A 69 7.97 7.79 5.19
CA GLU A 69 7.59 9.19 5.01
C GLU A 69 7.98 9.70 3.60
N ASP A 70 9.24 9.53 3.20
CA ASP A 70 9.75 10.04 1.92
C ASP A 70 9.51 9.13 0.70
N LYS A 71 9.32 7.81 0.88
CA LYS A 71 9.43 6.83 -0.21
C LYS A 71 8.30 5.80 -0.23
N VAL A 72 7.95 5.37 -1.44
CA VAL A 72 7.33 4.07 -1.71
C VAL A 72 8.42 3.14 -2.23
N PHE A 73 8.52 1.96 -1.62
CA PHE A 73 9.37 0.85 -2.05
C PHE A 73 8.49 -0.25 -2.62
N ILE A 74 8.90 -0.84 -3.74
CA ILE A 74 8.21 -1.97 -4.38
C ILE A 74 9.25 -3.05 -4.65
N ALA A 75 8.88 -4.30 -4.37
CA ALA A 75 9.66 -5.47 -4.73
C ALA A 75 8.80 -6.53 -5.41
N ILE A 76 9.36 -7.22 -6.40
CA ILE A 76 8.74 -8.28 -7.18
C ILE A 76 9.62 -9.53 -7.02
N ASN A 77 9.03 -10.68 -6.70
CA ASN A 77 9.72 -11.97 -6.74
C ASN A 77 9.12 -12.84 -7.84
N ALA A 78 9.97 -13.30 -8.76
CA ALA A 78 9.54 -13.88 -10.04
C ALA A 78 10.64 -14.77 -10.66
N ASN A 79 10.36 -15.40 -11.81
CA ASN A 79 11.38 -16.02 -12.65
C ASN A 79 11.85 -15.16 -13.84
N LEU A 80 11.06 -14.16 -14.24
CA LEU A 80 11.39 -13.30 -15.37
C LEU A 80 12.47 -12.28 -15.01
N PRO A 81 13.66 -12.27 -15.66
CA PRO A 81 14.70 -11.29 -15.36
C PRO A 81 14.25 -9.86 -15.66
N LEU A 82 14.84 -8.85 -15.01
CA LEU A 82 14.52 -7.43 -15.26
C LEU A 82 14.70 -7.01 -16.73
N GLY A 83 15.63 -7.66 -17.45
CA GLY A 83 15.85 -7.45 -18.89
C GLY A 83 14.89 -8.24 -19.80
N GLY A 84 13.86 -8.89 -19.24
CA GLY A 84 12.98 -9.82 -19.93
C GLY A 84 13.66 -11.12 -20.36
N THR A 85 13.06 -11.82 -21.33
CA THR A 85 13.56 -13.10 -21.88
C THR A 85 13.28 -13.19 -23.38
N GLN A 86 13.96 -14.10 -24.09
CA GLN A 86 13.64 -14.38 -25.50
C GLN A 86 12.35 -15.20 -25.61
N SER A 87 11.56 -14.95 -26.65
CA SER A 87 10.31 -15.67 -26.93
C SER A 87 10.08 -15.81 -28.44
N ASN A 88 10.03 -17.04 -28.94
CA ASN A 88 9.70 -17.32 -30.35
C ASN A 88 8.22 -17.10 -30.69
N TYR A 89 7.42 -16.64 -29.74
CA TYR A 89 5.99 -16.34 -29.90
C TYR A 89 5.70 -14.84 -29.98
N ALA A 90 6.67 -13.98 -29.64
CA ALA A 90 6.51 -12.53 -29.67
C ALA A 90 7.03 -11.94 -30.99
N ASP A 91 6.39 -10.86 -31.46
CA ASP A 91 6.64 -10.24 -32.77
C ASP A 91 8.08 -9.71 -32.93
N ASP A 92 8.73 -9.29 -31.84
CA ASP A 92 10.14 -8.82 -31.84
C ASP A 92 11.15 -9.87 -31.34
N GLY A 93 10.68 -11.04 -30.90
CA GLY A 93 11.48 -12.11 -30.30
C GLY A 93 11.78 -11.97 -28.80
N HIS A 94 11.21 -10.98 -28.11
CA HIS A 94 11.40 -10.69 -26.68
C HIS A 94 10.08 -10.76 -25.91
N VAL A 95 10.14 -10.95 -24.59
CA VAL A 95 9.06 -10.63 -23.67
C VAL A 95 9.67 -9.91 -22.49
N GLY A 96 9.23 -8.68 -22.26
CA GLY A 96 9.63 -7.85 -21.14
C GLY A 96 8.64 -7.89 -19.97
N TRP A 97 8.77 -6.88 -19.13
CA TRP A 97 7.88 -6.62 -18.00
C TRP A 97 6.87 -5.55 -18.35
N GLY A 98 5.59 -5.79 -18.09
CA GLY A 98 4.59 -4.74 -18.07
C GLY A 98 4.94 -3.61 -17.09
N ASP A 99 4.23 -2.50 -17.17
CA ASP A 99 4.40 -1.40 -16.22
C ASP A 99 3.64 -1.73 -14.92
N LEU A 100 4.15 -1.25 -13.77
CA LEU A 100 3.43 -1.34 -12.50
C LEU A 100 2.28 -0.33 -12.51
N ILE A 101 1.03 -0.79 -12.61
CA ILE A 101 -0.15 0.09 -12.76
C ILE A 101 -0.88 0.24 -11.43
N PHE A 102 -1.08 1.48 -10.99
CA PHE A 102 -1.77 1.85 -9.76
C PHE A 102 -3.14 2.48 -10.06
N ASN A 103 -4.17 2.05 -9.33
CA ASN A 103 -5.54 2.54 -9.46
C ASN A 103 -6.12 2.96 -8.09
N PHE A 104 -6.09 4.27 -7.83
CA PHE A 104 -6.66 4.90 -6.63
C PHE A 104 -8.14 5.29 -6.79
N SER A 105 -8.77 5.02 -7.94
CA SER A 105 -10.09 5.59 -8.29
C SER A 105 -11.29 4.85 -7.68
N GLY A 106 -11.07 3.66 -7.11
CA GLY A 106 -12.15 2.77 -6.66
C GLY A 106 -13.05 2.26 -7.80
N LYS A 107 -12.55 2.27 -9.05
CA LYS A 107 -13.21 1.71 -10.25
C LYS A 107 -12.38 0.56 -10.81
N ASN A 108 -13.02 -0.31 -11.59
CA ASN A 108 -12.33 -1.34 -12.36
C ASN A 108 -11.31 -0.74 -13.34
N LEU A 109 -10.34 -1.55 -13.77
CA LEU A 109 -9.17 -1.12 -14.54
C LEU A 109 -9.58 -0.36 -15.81
N SER A 110 -10.51 -0.90 -16.60
CA SER A 110 -10.92 -0.30 -17.87
C SER A 110 -11.63 1.04 -17.70
N THR A 111 -12.44 1.21 -16.64
CA THR A 111 -13.06 2.51 -16.32
C THR A 111 -12.01 3.52 -15.87
N ALA A 112 -11.04 3.13 -15.04
CA ALA A 112 -9.98 4.04 -14.60
C ALA A 112 -9.07 4.44 -15.76
N SER A 113 -8.64 3.47 -16.58
CA SER A 113 -7.81 3.65 -17.76
C SER A 113 -8.46 4.57 -18.80
N ALA A 114 -9.73 4.35 -19.14
CA ALA A 114 -10.45 5.17 -20.11
C ALA A 114 -10.48 6.66 -19.71
N ASN A 115 -10.57 6.94 -18.40
CA ASN A 115 -10.63 8.28 -17.82
C ASN A 115 -9.27 8.91 -17.46
N SER A 116 -8.14 8.27 -17.78
CA SER A 116 -6.80 8.73 -17.33
C SER A 116 -6.63 8.77 -15.79
N ASN A 117 -7.39 7.96 -15.05
CA ASN A 117 -7.38 7.96 -13.57
C ASN A 117 -6.38 6.96 -12.95
N LEU A 118 -5.41 6.47 -13.73
CA LEU A 118 -4.35 5.60 -13.25
C LEU A 118 -3.07 6.39 -12.95
N PHE A 119 -2.23 5.79 -12.12
CA PHE A 119 -0.79 6.07 -12.06
C PHE A 119 -0.05 4.83 -12.58
N GLY A 120 1.21 4.99 -12.97
CA GLY A 120 2.02 3.89 -13.49
C GLY A 120 3.50 4.10 -13.22
N ILE A 121 4.28 3.02 -13.14
CA ILE A 121 5.74 3.08 -13.07
C ILE A 121 6.32 2.22 -14.19
N ARG A 122 6.99 2.89 -15.14
CA ARG A 122 7.86 2.19 -16.10
C ARG A 122 9.19 1.91 -15.42
N PHE A 123 9.48 0.64 -15.15
CA PHE A 123 10.69 0.22 -14.42
C PHE A 123 11.66 -0.60 -15.26
N ALA A 124 11.16 -1.42 -16.18
CA ALA A 124 11.98 -2.04 -17.22
C ALA A 124 12.22 -1.07 -18.38
N SER A 125 13.44 -1.05 -18.91
CA SER A 125 13.80 -0.30 -20.13
C SER A 125 13.50 -1.07 -21.42
N LYS A 126 13.26 -2.38 -21.32
CA LYS A 126 12.77 -3.25 -22.38
C LYS A 126 11.36 -3.72 -22.04
N ASN A 127 10.38 -2.99 -22.54
CA ASN A 127 8.95 -3.33 -22.54
C ASN A 127 8.21 -2.43 -23.55
N ASP A 128 6.98 -2.80 -23.91
CA ASP A 128 6.20 -2.13 -24.96
C ASP A 128 5.42 -0.90 -24.46
N SER A 129 5.89 -0.28 -23.38
CA SER A 129 5.31 0.94 -22.81
C SER A 129 5.33 2.11 -23.80
N GLY A 130 4.20 2.80 -23.94
CA GLY A 130 4.01 3.96 -24.81
C GLY A 130 4.71 5.24 -24.32
N VAL A 131 5.41 5.20 -23.18
CA VAL A 131 6.17 6.32 -22.63
C VAL A 131 7.67 6.02 -22.62
N ALA A 132 8.48 6.91 -23.19
CA ALA A 132 9.83 6.60 -23.63
C ALA A 132 10.93 6.43 -22.54
N ALA A 133 10.63 6.68 -21.26
CA ALA A 133 11.62 6.65 -20.18
C ALA A 133 11.10 5.90 -18.94
N THR A 134 12.01 5.37 -18.13
CA THR A 134 11.66 4.86 -16.80
C THR A 134 11.28 6.02 -15.87
N GLY A 135 10.48 5.72 -14.84
CA GLY A 135 9.99 6.68 -13.86
C GLY A 135 8.52 6.50 -13.50
N VAL A 136 8.01 7.41 -12.66
CA VAL A 136 6.60 7.46 -12.23
C VAL A 136 5.80 8.36 -13.17
N TYR A 137 4.60 7.89 -13.53
CA TYR A 137 3.66 8.53 -14.44
C TYR A 137 2.30 8.72 -13.77
N SER A 138 1.69 9.88 -13.99
CA SER A 138 0.29 10.18 -13.62
C SER A 138 -0.56 10.39 -14.86
N GLN A 139 -1.88 10.55 -14.66
CA GLN A 139 -2.87 10.71 -15.74
C GLN A 139 -2.87 9.53 -16.75
N VAL A 140 -2.49 8.34 -16.27
CA VAL A 140 -2.16 7.18 -17.12
C VAL A 140 -3.43 6.60 -17.76
N LYS A 141 -3.34 6.34 -19.06
CA LYS A 141 -4.15 5.32 -19.74
C LYS A 141 -3.27 4.10 -19.94
N ALA A 142 -3.81 2.91 -19.70
CA ALA A 142 -3.12 1.65 -19.94
C ALA A 142 -3.68 0.94 -21.19
N LYS A 143 -2.83 0.21 -21.91
CA LYS A 143 -3.18 -0.72 -22.99
C LYS A 143 -2.76 -2.13 -22.60
N THR A 144 -3.26 -3.14 -23.31
CA THR A 144 -2.63 -4.46 -23.35
C THR A 144 -1.65 -4.53 -24.54
N VAL A 145 -0.60 -5.32 -24.41
CA VAL A 145 0.33 -5.70 -25.49
C VAL A 145 0.49 -7.23 -25.61
N ALA A 146 -0.37 -7.97 -24.88
CA ALA A 146 -0.27 -9.40 -24.63
C ALA A 146 -0.14 -10.25 -25.91
N LYS A 147 -1.01 -10.01 -26.90
CA LYS A 147 -1.01 -10.74 -28.18
C LYS A 147 0.28 -10.58 -29.00
N ALA A 148 0.81 -9.36 -29.10
CA ALA A 148 2.07 -9.10 -29.81
C ALA A 148 3.27 -9.74 -29.08
N ASN A 149 3.14 -9.97 -27.77
CA ASN A 149 4.13 -10.64 -26.93
C ASN A 149 3.89 -12.17 -26.81
N GLY A 150 2.96 -12.72 -27.60
CA GLY A 150 2.89 -14.16 -27.88
C GLY A 150 1.98 -15.01 -27.01
N ILE A 151 0.98 -14.43 -26.34
CA ILE A 151 -0.08 -15.24 -25.70
C ILE A 151 -1.06 -15.80 -26.75
N ALA A 152 -1.30 -17.11 -26.70
CA ALA A 152 -2.18 -17.79 -27.66
C ALA A 152 -3.67 -17.55 -27.37
N LEU A 153 -4.05 -17.47 -26.09
CA LEU A 153 -5.42 -17.30 -25.59
C LEU A 153 -5.94 -15.88 -25.86
N ASP A 154 -7.23 -15.66 -26.03
CA ASP A 154 -7.82 -14.36 -26.45
C ASP A 154 -8.23 -13.44 -25.28
N SER A 155 -8.25 -13.95 -24.04
CA SER A 155 -8.69 -13.17 -22.87
C SER A 155 -8.16 -13.70 -21.52
N LEU A 156 -8.29 -12.88 -20.47
CA LEU A 156 -8.06 -13.30 -19.08
C LEU A 156 -8.99 -14.45 -18.66
N GLY A 157 -10.24 -14.46 -19.13
CA GLY A 157 -11.17 -15.58 -18.89
C GLY A 157 -10.64 -16.89 -19.46
N GLU A 158 -10.10 -16.86 -20.68
CA GLU A 158 -9.48 -18.04 -21.30
C GLU A 158 -8.17 -18.46 -20.63
N TYR A 159 -7.32 -17.50 -20.19
CA TYR A 159 -6.18 -17.79 -19.32
C TYR A 159 -6.63 -18.56 -18.07
N ASN A 160 -7.63 -18.04 -17.37
CA ASN A 160 -8.16 -18.65 -16.16
C ASN A 160 -8.71 -20.07 -16.38
N GLU A 161 -9.43 -20.33 -17.50
CA GLU A 161 -9.91 -21.68 -17.82
C GLU A 161 -8.81 -22.61 -18.37
N TRP A 162 -7.78 -22.09 -19.06
CA TRP A 162 -6.62 -22.87 -19.47
C TRP A 162 -5.83 -23.38 -18.26
N VAL A 163 -5.58 -22.52 -17.27
CA VAL A 163 -4.93 -22.88 -16.00
C VAL A 163 -5.74 -23.96 -15.27
N LYS A 164 -7.07 -23.76 -15.12
CA LYS A 164 -7.97 -24.72 -14.45
C LYS A 164 -8.01 -26.07 -15.16
N SER A 165 -8.11 -26.09 -16.49
CA SER A 165 -8.16 -27.33 -17.28
C SER A 165 -6.85 -28.12 -17.27
N ASN A 166 -5.71 -27.48 -17.01
CA ASN A 166 -4.42 -28.14 -16.74
C ASN A 166 -4.25 -28.58 -15.26
N GLY A 167 -5.32 -28.57 -14.47
CA GLY A 167 -5.31 -29.03 -13.08
C GLY A 167 -4.63 -28.08 -12.09
N LYS A 168 -4.46 -26.81 -12.48
CA LYS A 168 -3.85 -25.75 -11.67
C LYS A 168 -4.92 -24.82 -11.13
N LYS A 169 -4.55 -23.90 -10.22
CA LYS A 169 -5.44 -22.88 -9.69
C LYS A 169 -4.91 -21.50 -10.05
N PRO A 170 -5.64 -20.69 -10.84
CA PRO A 170 -5.27 -19.31 -11.08
C PRO A 170 -5.58 -18.43 -9.86
N SER A 171 -4.75 -17.43 -9.60
CA SER A 171 -5.04 -16.27 -8.77
C SER A 171 -4.47 -15.00 -9.39
N ILE A 172 -4.68 -13.86 -8.72
CA ILE A 172 -4.08 -12.56 -9.08
C ILE A 172 -3.67 -11.87 -7.76
N GLY A 173 -2.88 -12.58 -6.96
CA GLY A 173 -2.43 -12.19 -5.63
C GLY A 173 -3.59 -11.94 -4.66
N ASP A 174 -3.73 -10.67 -4.22
CA ASP A 174 -4.82 -10.22 -3.34
C ASP A 174 -6.19 -10.21 -4.04
N LEU A 175 -6.24 -10.41 -5.37
CA LEU A 175 -7.48 -10.51 -6.15
C LEU A 175 -7.74 -11.95 -6.60
N GLY A 176 -9.02 -12.31 -6.70
CA GLY A 176 -9.41 -13.57 -7.31
C GLY A 176 -9.18 -13.54 -8.83
N ALA A 177 -8.86 -14.69 -9.42
CA ALA A 177 -8.72 -14.86 -10.88
C ALA A 177 -9.88 -14.21 -11.68
N ASN A 178 -11.12 -14.40 -11.21
CA ASN A 178 -12.34 -13.89 -11.82
C ASN A 178 -12.80 -12.51 -11.24
N ASP A 179 -11.92 -11.72 -10.60
CA ASP A 179 -12.31 -10.47 -9.94
C ASP A 179 -12.81 -9.39 -10.94
N PRO A 180 -13.93 -8.69 -10.64
CA PRO A 180 -14.52 -7.68 -11.53
C PRO A 180 -13.70 -6.39 -11.68
N TYR A 181 -12.55 -6.26 -11.00
CA TYR A 181 -11.54 -5.25 -11.30
C TYR A 181 -10.96 -5.40 -12.72
N PHE A 182 -10.80 -6.64 -13.19
CA PHE A 182 -10.34 -6.94 -14.55
C PHE A 182 -11.50 -7.35 -15.45
N ASN A 183 -11.47 -6.90 -16.72
CA ASN A 183 -12.44 -7.37 -17.71
C ASN A 183 -12.03 -8.76 -18.21
N GLN A 184 -12.73 -9.79 -17.74
CA GLN A 184 -12.48 -11.20 -18.09
C GLN A 184 -12.62 -11.50 -19.59
N ALA A 185 -13.31 -10.64 -20.37
CA ALA A 185 -13.46 -10.77 -21.82
C ALA A 185 -12.33 -10.13 -22.65
N THR A 186 -11.25 -9.66 -22.02
CA THR A 186 -10.05 -9.11 -22.69
C THR A 186 -8.78 -9.53 -21.95
N HIS A 187 -7.62 -9.30 -22.55
CA HIS A 187 -6.34 -9.25 -21.84
C HIS A 187 -6.29 -8.08 -20.83
N VAL A 188 -5.30 -8.11 -19.93
CA VAL A 188 -5.11 -7.08 -18.91
C VAL A 188 -4.41 -5.87 -19.52
N GLN A 189 -4.77 -4.68 -19.04
CA GLN A 189 -4.10 -3.44 -19.46
C GLN A 189 -2.79 -3.31 -18.65
N ASN A 190 -1.76 -3.98 -19.16
CA ASN A 190 -0.48 -4.28 -18.50
C ASN A 190 0.64 -3.25 -18.73
N VAL A 191 0.51 -2.34 -19.71
CA VAL A 191 1.48 -1.26 -19.93
C VAL A 191 0.80 0.10 -20.11
N ILE A 192 1.54 1.16 -19.81
CA ILE A 192 1.15 2.54 -20.06
C ILE A 192 0.98 2.73 -21.58
N ALA A 193 -0.20 3.15 -22.03
CA ALA A 193 -0.43 3.66 -23.37
C ALA A 193 -0.01 5.13 -23.49
N SER A 194 -0.34 5.93 -22.48
CA SER A 194 0.09 7.32 -22.35
C SER A 194 -0.03 7.79 -20.91
N GLY A 195 0.74 8.81 -20.54
CA GLY A 195 0.72 9.43 -19.22
C GLY A 195 1.75 10.56 -19.12
N LYS A 196 1.66 11.37 -18.07
CA LYS A 196 2.61 12.44 -17.77
C LYS A 196 3.64 11.95 -16.76
N LYS A 197 4.95 11.97 -17.10
CA LYS A 197 6.01 11.68 -16.13
C LYS A 197 5.96 12.73 -15.01
N VAL A 198 5.95 12.28 -13.75
CA VAL A 198 5.94 13.14 -12.56
C VAL A 198 7.23 13.04 -11.74
N GLY A 199 7.99 11.95 -11.86
CA GLY A 199 9.28 11.79 -11.19
C GLY A 199 10.04 10.56 -11.67
N ASP A 200 11.24 10.37 -11.11
CA ASP A 200 12.13 9.25 -11.39
C ASP A 200 11.93 8.08 -10.41
N ILE A 201 12.61 6.97 -10.70
CA ILE A 201 12.72 5.81 -9.80
C ILE A 201 14.18 5.46 -9.57
N ASN A 202 14.45 4.79 -8.45
CA ASN A 202 15.75 4.22 -8.13
C ASN A 202 15.61 2.69 -8.11
N LEU A 203 16.34 1.97 -8.96
CA LEU A 203 16.42 0.51 -8.86
C LEU A 203 17.24 0.12 -7.63
N LEU A 204 16.85 -0.98 -6.97
CA LEU A 204 17.42 -1.44 -5.72
C LEU A 204 18.08 -2.81 -5.89
N SER A 205 19.24 -2.98 -5.26
CA SER A 205 19.89 -4.29 -5.14
C SER A 205 19.13 -5.19 -4.16
N ALA A 206 19.32 -6.50 -4.27
CA ALA A 206 18.80 -7.45 -3.28
C ALA A 206 19.27 -7.10 -1.84
N ALA A 207 20.52 -6.61 -1.68
CA ALA A 207 21.04 -6.17 -0.39
C ALA A 207 20.29 -4.95 0.18
N ASN A 208 19.91 -3.99 -0.67
CA ASN A 208 19.09 -2.84 -0.26
C ASN A 208 17.67 -3.26 0.16
N LEU A 209 17.10 -4.28 -0.49
CA LEU A 209 15.80 -4.83 -0.12
C LEU A 209 15.86 -5.61 1.20
N SER A 210 16.88 -6.44 1.40
CA SER A 210 17.08 -7.20 2.64
C SER A 210 17.32 -6.29 3.84
N SER A 211 18.05 -5.18 3.70
CA SER A 211 18.23 -4.20 4.80
C SER A 211 16.97 -3.41 5.13
N LEU A 212 16.03 -3.27 4.17
CA LEU A 212 14.67 -2.78 4.39
C LEU A 212 13.72 -3.85 4.97
N GLY A 213 14.21 -5.07 5.23
CA GLY A 213 13.46 -6.17 5.83
C GLY A 213 12.54 -6.94 4.88
N LEU A 214 12.79 -6.89 3.55
CA LEU A 214 12.06 -7.73 2.59
C LEU A 214 12.39 -9.21 2.81
N ASP A 215 11.37 -10.05 2.80
CA ASP A 215 11.45 -11.48 3.12
C ASP A 215 10.27 -12.25 2.48
N PHE A 216 10.32 -12.46 1.16
CA PHE A 216 9.35 -13.30 0.44
C PHE A 216 9.40 -14.77 0.86
N GLY A 217 10.56 -15.25 1.32
CA GLY A 217 10.75 -16.63 1.79
C GLY A 217 9.90 -17.00 3.00
N HIS A 218 9.41 -16.01 3.76
CA HIS A 218 8.40 -16.22 4.81
C HIS A 218 7.09 -16.85 4.29
N PHE A 219 6.77 -16.66 3.01
CA PHE A 219 5.56 -17.14 2.35
C PHE A 219 5.85 -18.25 1.32
N ASP A 220 7.04 -18.84 1.36
CA ASP A 220 7.57 -19.79 0.35
C ASP A 220 7.65 -19.25 -1.10
N ALA A 221 7.46 -17.93 -1.30
CA ALA A 221 7.59 -17.24 -2.59
C ALA A 221 9.07 -17.14 -3.01
N ASN A 222 9.55 -18.17 -3.70
CA ASN A 222 10.97 -18.43 -3.96
C ASN A 222 11.32 -18.47 -5.47
N GLY A 223 10.92 -17.44 -6.21
CA GLY A 223 11.36 -17.20 -7.59
C GLY A 223 12.84 -16.86 -7.72
N SER A 224 13.42 -17.17 -8.89
CA SER A 224 14.85 -16.99 -9.18
C SER A 224 15.32 -15.54 -9.31
N GLN A 225 14.40 -14.58 -9.35
CA GLN A 225 14.64 -13.14 -9.48
C GLN A 225 13.95 -12.39 -8.34
N THR A 226 14.64 -11.40 -7.77
CA THR A 226 14.01 -10.40 -6.89
C THR A 226 14.38 -9.02 -7.39
N ILE A 227 13.40 -8.30 -7.92
CA ILE A 227 13.54 -6.97 -8.53
C ILE A 227 13.02 -5.95 -7.52
N GLY A 228 13.78 -4.88 -7.27
CA GLY A 228 13.39 -3.81 -6.36
C GLY A 228 13.47 -2.43 -6.98
N LEU A 229 12.56 -1.54 -6.57
CA LEU A 229 12.64 -0.12 -6.86
C LEU A 229 12.11 0.75 -5.71
N SER A 230 12.48 2.02 -5.71
CA SER A 230 11.81 3.05 -4.92
C SER A 230 11.52 4.32 -5.72
N ALA A 231 10.49 5.03 -5.27
CA ALA A 231 10.05 6.32 -5.80
C ALA A 231 9.68 7.26 -4.65
N ASP A 232 9.66 8.57 -4.90
CA ASP A 232 9.27 9.55 -3.88
C ASP A 232 7.78 9.42 -3.55
N ARG A 233 7.45 9.37 -2.26
CA ARG A 233 6.08 9.14 -1.77
C ARG A 233 5.12 10.25 -2.20
N SER A 234 5.61 11.47 -2.35
CA SER A 234 4.89 12.65 -2.83
C SER A 234 4.44 12.56 -4.31
N LEU A 235 4.92 11.57 -5.07
CA LEU A 235 4.50 11.35 -6.47
C LEU A 235 3.17 10.58 -6.59
N PHE A 236 2.65 10.04 -5.49
CA PHE A 236 1.46 9.19 -5.47
C PHE A 236 0.32 9.82 -4.64
N PRO A 237 -0.95 9.60 -5.02
CA PRO A 237 -2.09 9.95 -4.18
C PRO A 237 -2.08 9.22 -2.82
N ASP A 238 -2.80 9.79 -1.87
CA ASP A 238 -3.10 9.12 -0.60
C ASP A 238 -4.31 8.18 -0.74
N GLY A 239 -4.43 7.21 0.16
CA GLY A 239 -5.60 6.34 0.28
C GLY A 239 -5.43 4.97 -0.38
N ASN A 240 -6.57 4.29 -0.58
CA ASN A 240 -6.60 2.89 -1.01
C ASN A 240 -6.35 2.78 -2.52
N PHE A 241 -5.61 1.75 -2.93
CA PHE A 241 -5.32 1.45 -4.33
C PHE A 241 -5.35 -0.06 -4.59
N ILE A 242 -5.56 -0.40 -5.86
CA ILE A 242 -5.11 -1.68 -6.42
C ILE A 242 -3.86 -1.38 -7.26
N LEU A 243 -2.81 -2.17 -7.04
CA LEU A 243 -1.61 -2.20 -7.86
C LEU A 243 -1.60 -3.54 -8.60
N HIS A 244 -1.36 -3.55 -9.91
CA HIS A 244 -1.17 -4.80 -10.66
C HIS A 244 0.08 -4.77 -11.54
N LEU A 245 0.57 -5.97 -11.86
CA LEU A 245 1.71 -6.23 -12.74
C LEU A 245 1.48 -7.52 -13.53
N ALA A 246 2.00 -7.55 -14.75
CA ALA A 246 2.13 -8.74 -15.58
C ALA A 246 3.43 -8.62 -16.42
N PRO A 247 3.97 -9.69 -17.01
CA PRO A 247 4.87 -9.58 -18.17
C PRO A 247 4.14 -8.93 -19.35
N ASP A 248 4.87 -8.44 -20.36
CA ASP A 248 4.24 -7.83 -21.55
C ASP A 248 3.24 -8.78 -22.26
N CYS A 249 3.42 -10.11 -22.12
CA CYS A 249 2.54 -11.14 -22.69
C CYS A 249 1.26 -11.46 -21.88
N ASP A 250 1.06 -10.96 -20.66
CA ASP A 250 0.00 -11.43 -19.72
C ASP A 250 0.03 -12.94 -19.42
N ASN A 251 1.17 -13.61 -19.60
CA ASN A 251 1.31 -15.04 -19.25
C ASN A 251 1.36 -15.31 -17.73
N ASP A 252 1.38 -14.26 -16.91
CA ASP A 252 1.17 -14.26 -15.46
C ASP A 252 0.69 -12.87 -15.03
N ILE A 253 -0.12 -12.75 -13.98
CA ILE A 253 -0.74 -11.49 -13.55
C ILE A 253 -0.90 -11.49 -12.03
N ILE A 254 -0.23 -10.56 -11.34
CA ILE A 254 -0.38 -10.35 -9.88
C ILE A 254 -1.06 -9.01 -9.57
N ALA A 255 -1.82 -8.95 -8.48
CA ALA A 255 -2.29 -7.70 -7.90
C ALA A 255 -2.14 -7.65 -6.37
N LEU A 256 -1.89 -6.43 -5.88
CA LEU A 256 -1.80 -6.08 -4.46
C LEU A 256 -2.88 -5.03 -4.13
N LYS A 257 -3.66 -5.29 -3.09
CA LYS A 257 -4.56 -4.31 -2.46
C LYS A 257 -3.79 -3.60 -1.37
N GLY A 258 -3.71 -2.28 -1.48
CA GLY A 258 -2.91 -1.47 -0.56
C GLY A 258 -3.59 -0.16 -0.18
N LYS A 259 -2.94 0.53 0.75
CA LYS A 259 -3.25 1.89 1.15
C LYS A 259 -1.94 2.65 1.28
N LEU A 260 -1.85 3.82 0.67
CA LEU A 260 -0.79 4.77 1.00
C LEU A 260 -1.32 5.71 2.09
N ASP A 261 -0.65 5.74 3.22
CA ASP A 261 -1.02 6.60 4.35
C ASP A 261 -0.62 8.05 4.06
N ILE A 262 -1.47 8.99 4.51
CA ILE A 262 -1.20 10.43 4.42
C ILE A 262 0.12 10.71 5.13
N VAL A 263 1.08 11.28 4.40
CA VAL A 263 2.28 11.85 5.00
C VAL A 263 1.85 13.16 5.67
N PRO A 264 1.94 13.30 7.01
CA PRO A 264 1.67 14.59 7.63
C PRO A 264 2.65 15.62 7.08
N PRO A 265 2.22 16.86 6.76
CA PRO A 265 3.18 17.90 6.43
C PRO A 265 4.12 18.08 7.63
N GLU A 266 5.43 17.93 7.41
CA GLU A 266 6.47 17.99 8.45
C GLU A 266 6.18 19.15 9.39
N SER A 267 5.93 18.83 10.67
CA SER A 267 5.17 19.73 11.53
C SER A 267 5.98 20.97 11.89
N ALA A 268 5.75 22.06 11.13
CA ALA A 268 6.34 23.37 11.35
C ALA A 268 6.29 23.70 12.84
N THR A 269 7.47 23.84 13.45
CA THR A 269 7.67 23.68 14.90
C THR A 269 6.71 24.54 15.71
N VAL A 270 5.64 23.94 16.21
CA VAL A 270 4.66 24.62 17.05
C VAL A 270 5.38 25.02 18.34
N PRO A 271 5.51 26.34 18.64
CA PRO A 271 6.12 26.75 19.90
C PRO A 271 5.24 26.20 21.03
N GLU A 272 5.82 25.38 21.92
CA GLU A 272 5.05 24.77 23.00
C GLU A 272 4.33 25.88 23.80
N PRO A 273 3.00 25.80 23.99
CA PRO A 273 2.27 26.84 24.67
C PRO A 273 2.76 26.94 26.12
N SER A 274 3.17 28.14 26.54
CA SER A 274 3.80 28.41 27.84
C SER A 274 2.95 28.05 29.08
N ALA A 275 1.75 27.50 28.88
CA ALA A 275 0.85 26.97 29.90
C ALA A 275 1.50 25.88 30.77
N VAL A 276 2.43 25.08 30.24
CA VAL A 276 3.17 24.07 31.02
C VAL A 276 3.98 24.73 32.16
N LEU A 277 4.59 25.89 31.90
CA LEU A 277 5.27 26.71 32.92
C LEU A 277 4.29 27.34 33.93
N GLY A 278 3.05 27.64 33.51
CA GLY A 278 2.02 28.21 34.38
C GLY A 278 1.49 27.24 35.44
N LEU A 279 1.30 25.97 35.09
CA LEU A 279 0.80 24.94 36.01
C LEU A 279 1.79 24.64 37.15
N THR A 280 3.09 24.59 36.84
CA THR A 280 4.15 24.40 37.85
C THR A 280 4.20 25.54 38.87
N ALA A 281 3.93 26.78 38.43
CA ALA A 281 3.93 27.95 39.31
C ALA A 281 2.78 27.93 40.34
N MET A 282 1.56 27.51 39.95
CA MET A 282 0.43 27.45 40.88
C MET A 282 0.59 26.35 41.94
N GLY A 283 1.20 25.21 41.62
CA GLY A 283 1.42 24.12 42.57
C GLY A 283 2.26 24.53 43.80
N LEU A 284 3.29 25.35 43.59
CA LEU A 284 4.21 25.81 44.65
C LEU A 284 3.53 26.80 45.63
N LEU A 285 2.58 27.60 45.16
CA LEU A 285 1.85 28.57 45.99
C LEU A 285 0.86 27.91 46.95
N PHE A 286 0.25 26.78 46.58
CA PHE A 286 -0.63 26.04 47.49
C PHE A 286 0.15 25.12 48.45
N GLY A 287 1.20 24.43 47.98
CA GLY A 287 1.98 23.50 48.81
C GLY A 287 2.67 24.16 50.02
N SER A 288 3.18 25.38 49.85
CA SER A 288 3.85 26.14 50.92
C SER A 288 2.93 26.50 52.10
N SER A 289 1.61 26.59 51.88
CA SER A 289 0.63 26.93 52.92
C SER A 289 0.48 25.86 54.02
N GLN A 290 0.69 24.57 53.69
CA GLN A 290 0.48 23.48 54.64
C GLN A 290 1.70 23.21 55.54
N LEU A 291 2.93 23.39 55.03
CA LEU A 291 4.15 23.18 55.82
C LEU A 291 4.31 24.17 57.00
N GLY A 292 3.65 25.34 56.94
CA GLY A 292 3.67 26.32 58.03
C GLY A 292 3.00 25.83 59.32
N ARG A 293 1.85 25.13 59.21
CA ARG A 293 1.05 24.71 60.37
C ARG A 293 1.75 23.66 61.23
N ASN A 294 2.42 22.69 60.61
CA ASN A 294 3.06 21.59 61.32
C ASN A 294 4.27 22.01 62.18
N LYS A 295 4.85 23.20 61.96
CA LYS A 295 5.96 23.73 62.80
C LYS A 295 5.48 24.36 64.10
N GLN A 296 4.39 25.13 64.09
CA GLN A 296 3.86 25.73 65.33
C GLN A 296 3.34 24.65 66.30
N GLN A 297 2.71 23.59 65.80
CA GLN A 297 2.13 22.54 66.63
C GLN A 297 3.18 21.65 67.33
N LYS A 298 4.43 21.59 66.83
CA LYS A 298 5.54 20.93 67.54
C LYS A 298 6.18 21.79 68.63
N ALA A 299 6.17 23.12 68.50
CA ALA A 299 6.75 24.02 69.51
C ALA A 299 5.95 24.05 70.82
N LEU A 300 4.62 23.89 70.74
CA LEU A 300 3.73 23.86 71.91
C LEU A 300 3.85 22.59 72.76
N ASN A 301 4.40 21.50 72.21
CA ASN A 301 4.52 20.21 72.91
C ASN A 301 5.89 19.96 73.55
N SER A 302 6.86 20.89 73.41
CA SER A 302 8.20 20.75 74.01
C SER A 302 8.40 21.57 75.30
N SER A 303 7.32 22.10 75.87
CA SER A 303 7.32 22.86 77.13
C SER A 303 6.49 22.20 78.24
N ALA A 304 6.29 20.88 78.15
CA ALA A 304 5.39 20.12 79.02
C ALA A 304 5.80 18.63 79.19
N SER A 305 7.10 18.36 79.36
CA SER A 305 7.68 17.10 79.88
C SER A 305 9.12 17.36 80.31
#